data_AF-A0A3N5G3F2-F1
#
_entry.id   AF-A0A3N5G3F2-F1
#
_cell.length_a   1.000
_cell.length_b   1.000
_cell.length_c   1.000
_cell.angle_alpha   90.00
_cell.angle_beta   90.00
_cell.angle_gamma   90.00
#
_symmetry.space_group_name_H-M   'P 1'
#
loop_
_entity.id
_entity.type
_entity.pdbx_description
1 polymer ?
#
loop_
_entity_poly.entity_id
_entity_poly.type
_entity_poly.pdbx_seq_one_letter_code
_entity_poly.pdbx_strand_id
1 'polypeptide(L)'
;MRSKLLAVVAIGLCVMASGVHAQKQFQVYASLVDATGAPVAKLEPSDVRVTENGLEAKVVKIEPVDWPTKVQLLVDNGVGLGAANVNHLKNGIRGLIEALPKNVEVTIVSTAPQPRFLVRPTADREAMLKGLDVLAPDSGAGRFVEALNEATQRNERDKSNYFPVIVMAATTAGDRNVLDSDVERLMK
;
A
#
# COMPACT_ATOMS: atom_id res chain seq x y z
N MET A 1 -39.69 29.65 64.70
CA MET A 1 -41.09 29.67 64.21
C MET A 1 -41.19 28.90 62.89
N ARG A 2 -41.95 27.81 62.90
CA ARG A 2 -42.72 27.13 61.83
C ARG A 2 -42.27 27.22 60.35
N SER A 3 -41.74 26.08 59.87
CA SER A 3 -41.92 25.36 58.59
C SER A 3 -42.58 26.03 57.37
N LYS A 4 -42.03 25.76 56.17
CA LYS A 4 -42.74 25.03 55.09
C LYS A 4 -41.76 24.19 54.26
N LEU A 5 -42.04 22.88 54.16
CA LEU A 5 -41.47 21.97 53.14
C LEU A 5 -42.12 22.27 51.78
N LEU A 6 -41.34 22.15 50.71
CA LEU A 6 -41.85 21.71 49.41
C LEU A 6 -40.86 20.71 48.82
N ALA A 7 -41.32 19.47 48.65
CA ALA A 7 -40.65 18.45 47.87
C ALA A 7 -41.04 18.62 46.39
N VAL A 8 -40.06 18.55 45.50
CA VAL A 8 -40.28 18.31 44.07
C VAL A 8 -39.43 17.11 43.68
N VAL A 9 -40.12 16.05 43.26
CA VAL A 9 -39.56 14.87 42.59
C VAL A 9 -39.66 15.12 41.09
N ALA A 10 -38.56 15.01 40.37
CA ALA A 10 -38.51 14.86 38.91
C ALA A 10 -37.22 14.09 38.57
N ILE A 11 -37.30 12.77 38.41
CA ILE A 11 -37.49 12.01 37.15
C ILE A 11 -36.19 11.94 36.32
N GLY A 12 -35.70 10.70 36.22
CA GLY A 12 -35.14 10.17 34.97
C GLY A 12 -33.75 10.65 34.60
N LEU A 13 -32.75 9.93 35.10
CA LEU A 13 -31.41 9.89 34.51
C LEU A 13 -31.54 9.36 33.07
N CYS A 14 -31.71 10.26 32.09
CA CYS A 14 -31.40 9.94 30.70
C CYS A 14 -29.89 9.81 30.61
N VAL A 15 -29.39 8.60 30.87
CA VAL A 15 -28.08 8.17 30.40
C VAL A 15 -28.18 8.22 28.88
N MET A 16 -27.81 9.36 28.32
CA MET A 16 -27.33 9.43 26.96
C MET A 16 -26.11 8.53 26.94
N ALA A 17 -26.31 7.25 26.61
CA ALA A 17 -25.27 6.42 26.06
C ALA A 17 -25.00 6.99 24.67
N SER A 18 -24.38 8.17 24.63
CA SER A 18 -23.54 8.57 23.52
C SER A 18 -22.60 7.39 23.38
N GLY A 19 -22.80 6.56 22.36
CA GLY A 19 -21.83 5.54 22.01
C GLY A 19 -20.48 6.24 22.07
N VAL A 20 -19.62 5.80 22.98
CA VAL A 20 -18.24 6.25 23.03
C VAL A 20 -17.68 5.78 21.71
N HIS A 21 -17.79 6.62 20.68
CA HIS A 21 -16.91 6.55 19.55
C HIS A 21 -15.55 6.80 20.16
N ALA A 22 -14.89 5.71 20.57
CA ALA A 22 -13.50 5.69 20.93
C ALA A 22 -12.81 6.59 19.91
N GLN A 23 -12.12 7.61 20.41
CA GLN A 23 -11.44 8.61 19.61
C GLN A 23 -10.64 7.88 18.54
N LYS A 24 -11.13 7.89 17.29
CA LYS A 24 -10.61 7.02 16.24
C LYS A 24 -9.22 7.54 15.89
N GLN A 25 -8.21 6.92 16.48
CA GLN A 25 -6.83 7.26 16.18
C GLN A 25 -6.54 6.78 14.77
N PHE A 26 -6.14 7.70 13.91
CA PHE A 26 -5.60 7.40 12.59
C PHE A 26 -4.10 7.72 12.58
N GLN A 27 -3.39 7.13 11.63
CA GLN A 27 -1.96 7.32 11.45
C GLN A 27 -1.73 7.98 10.10
N VAL A 28 -0.77 8.89 10.06
CA VAL A 28 -0.32 9.56 8.84
C VAL A 28 1.18 9.38 8.75
N TYR A 29 1.67 8.95 7.59
CA TYR A 29 3.09 8.91 7.27
C TYR A 29 3.45 10.17 6.49
N ALA A 30 4.49 10.88 6.92
CA ALA A 30 4.94 12.11 6.28
C ALA A 30 6.47 12.13 6.19
N SER A 31 6.99 12.61 5.07
CA SER A 31 8.40 12.98 4.92
C SER A 31 8.53 14.48 5.15
N LEU A 32 9.29 14.88 6.17
CA LEU A 32 9.44 16.26 6.59
C LEU A 32 10.88 16.71 6.38
N VAL A 33 11.06 17.82 5.68
CA VAL A 33 12.35 18.44 5.41
C VAL A 33 12.38 19.87 5.92
N ASP A 34 13.56 20.34 6.32
CA ASP A 34 13.78 21.73 6.69
C ASP A 34 13.93 22.65 5.46
N ALA A 35 14.20 23.94 5.69
CA ALA A 35 14.37 24.93 4.63
C ALA A 35 15.57 24.65 3.69
N THR A 36 16.49 23.77 4.08
CA THR A 36 17.64 23.33 3.28
C THR A 36 17.37 22.04 2.51
N GLY A 37 16.22 21.40 2.75
CA GLY A 37 15.86 20.11 2.19
C GLY A 37 16.40 18.91 3.01
N ALA A 38 16.99 19.16 4.18
CA ALA A 38 17.47 18.09 5.05
C ALA A 38 16.32 17.47 5.85
N PRO A 39 16.29 16.14 6.08
CA PRO A 39 15.27 15.50 6.91
C PRO A 39 15.24 16.08 8.33
N VAL A 40 14.04 16.36 8.83
CA VAL A 40 13.87 16.85 10.21
C VAL A 40 14.11 15.70 11.20
N ALA A 41 15.14 15.83 12.04
CA ALA A 41 15.59 14.75 12.91
C ALA A 41 14.72 14.50 14.16
N LYS A 42 14.03 15.54 14.65
CA LYS A 42 13.18 15.47 15.85
C LYS A 42 11.98 16.39 15.72
N LEU A 43 10.82 15.89 16.11
CA LEU A 43 9.56 16.63 16.17
C LEU A 43 8.79 16.19 17.41
N GLU A 44 8.30 17.18 18.14
CA GLU A 44 7.34 16.98 19.22
C GLU A 44 5.91 17.10 18.67
N PRO A 45 4.90 16.46 19.29
CA PRO A 45 3.50 16.60 18.86
C PRO A 45 3.01 18.05 18.73
N SER A 46 3.58 18.97 19.53
CA SER A 46 3.26 20.41 19.47
C SER A 46 3.75 21.12 18.20
N ASP A 47 4.68 20.51 17.47
CA ASP A 47 5.30 21.10 16.28
C ASP A 47 4.47 20.86 15.02
N VAL A 48 3.46 19.98 15.09
CA VAL A 48 2.64 19.56 13.95
C VAL A 48 1.17 19.86 14.23
N ARG A 49 0.51 20.51 13.26
CA ARG A 49 -0.94 20.66 13.23
C ARG A 49 -1.51 19.78 12.13
N VAL A 50 -2.49 18.94 12.47
CA VAL A 50 -3.24 18.14 11.51
C VAL A 50 -4.66 18.67 11.48
N THR A 51 -5.19 18.93 10.29
CA THR A 51 -6.57 19.40 10.10
C THR A 51 -7.30 18.45 9.18
N GLU A 52 -8.45 17.96 9.62
CA GLU A 52 -9.35 17.12 8.83
C GLU A 52 -10.68 17.86 8.64
N ASN A 53 -11.08 18.11 7.39
CA ASN A 53 -12.32 18.85 7.05
C ASN A 53 -12.45 20.19 7.78
N GLY A 54 -11.33 20.90 7.99
CA GLY A 54 -11.29 22.18 8.68
C GLY A 54 -11.28 22.09 10.22
N LEU A 55 -11.37 20.90 10.80
CA LEU A 55 -11.28 20.67 12.24
C LEU A 55 -9.87 20.20 12.62
N GLU A 56 -9.32 20.78 13.68
CA GLU A 56 -7.99 20.44 14.18
C GLU A 56 -8.02 19.09 14.93
N ALA A 57 -7.19 18.15 14.47
CA ALA A 57 -6.99 16.86 15.11
C ALA A 57 -5.90 16.95 16.18
N LYS A 58 -6.09 16.24 17.29
CA LYS A 58 -5.07 16.15 18.35
C LYS A 58 -3.96 15.20 17.93
N VAL A 59 -2.75 15.72 17.75
CA VAL A 59 -1.54 14.90 17.59
C VAL A 59 -1.13 14.33 18.95
N VAL A 60 -1.18 13.01 19.08
CA VAL A 60 -0.90 12.30 20.36
C VAL A 60 0.47 11.63 20.39
N LYS A 61 1.05 11.35 19.22
CA LYS A 61 2.33 10.66 19.07
C LYS A 61 2.97 11.05 17.74
N ILE A 62 4.28 11.27 17.75
CA ILE A 62 5.13 11.32 16.57
C ILE A 62 6.28 10.36 16.83
N GLU A 63 6.59 9.51 15.86
CA GLU A 63 7.75 8.62 15.92
C GLU A 63 8.42 8.53 14.55
N PRO A 64 9.76 8.45 14.50
CA PRO A 64 10.46 8.12 13.27
C PRO A 64 10.02 6.75 12.74
N VAL A 65 9.87 6.64 11.43
CA VAL A 65 9.56 5.37 10.77
C VAL A 65 10.77 4.95 9.95
N ASP A 66 11.36 3.82 10.33
CA ASP A 66 12.54 3.20 9.68
C ASP A 66 12.18 1.95 8.87
N TRP A 67 10.90 1.80 8.54
CA TRP A 67 10.38 0.62 7.87
C TRP A 67 10.92 0.54 6.43
N PRO A 68 11.42 -0.61 5.98
CA PRO A 68 11.91 -0.77 4.62
C PRO A 68 10.77 -0.69 3.61
N THR A 69 11.08 -0.33 2.37
CA THR A 69 10.16 -0.48 1.24
C THR A 69 10.35 -1.85 0.61
N LYS A 70 9.24 -2.54 0.32
CA LYS A 70 9.24 -3.78 -0.48
C LYS A 70 8.46 -3.56 -1.75
N VAL A 71 9.06 -3.90 -2.89
CA VAL A 71 8.48 -3.68 -4.22
C VAL A 71 8.08 -5.01 -4.85
N GLN A 72 6.85 -5.10 -5.35
CA GLN A 72 6.39 -6.18 -6.21
C GLN A 72 6.19 -5.64 -7.63
N LEU A 73 7.02 -6.10 -8.57
CA LEU A 73 6.92 -5.79 -10.00
C LEU A 73 6.08 -6.87 -10.68
N LEU A 74 4.89 -6.49 -11.15
CA LEU A 74 3.99 -7.34 -11.91
C LEU A 74 4.12 -6.99 -13.40
N VAL A 75 4.59 -7.94 -14.20
CA VAL A 75 5.02 -7.71 -15.57
C VAL A 75 4.16 -8.52 -16.52
N ASP A 76 3.34 -7.83 -17.30
CA ASP A 76 2.57 -8.47 -18.36
C ASP A 76 3.49 -8.85 -19.52
N ASN A 77 3.44 -10.12 -19.90
CA ASN A 77 4.14 -10.70 -21.04
C ASN A 77 3.17 -11.37 -22.02
N GLY A 78 1.87 -11.13 -21.88
CA GLY A 78 0.84 -11.75 -22.71
C GLY A 78 0.70 -11.13 -24.09
N VAL A 79 -0.32 -11.60 -24.81
CA VAL A 79 -0.58 -11.31 -26.22
C VAL A 79 -0.70 -9.82 -26.57
N GLY A 80 -1.03 -8.96 -25.61
CA GLY A 80 -1.18 -7.51 -25.82
C GLY A 80 0.13 -6.77 -25.99
N LEU A 81 1.26 -7.35 -25.57
CA LEU A 81 2.56 -6.70 -25.65
C LEU A 81 3.17 -6.84 -27.06
N GLY A 82 2.90 -7.93 -27.77
CA GLY A 82 3.59 -8.25 -29.03
C GLY A 82 5.07 -8.59 -28.80
N ALA A 83 5.57 -9.63 -29.48
CA ALA A 83 6.90 -10.19 -29.17
C ALA A 83 8.06 -9.17 -29.25
N ALA A 84 7.99 -8.21 -30.17
CA ALA A 84 9.01 -7.17 -30.32
C ALA A 84 9.07 -6.19 -29.12
N ASN A 85 7.95 -5.96 -28.42
CA ASN A 85 7.90 -4.97 -27.34
C ASN A 85 8.27 -5.55 -25.97
N VAL A 86 8.35 -6.88 -25.83
CA VAL A 86 8.84 -7.50 -24.59
C VAL A 86 10.25 -7.03 -24.24
N ASN A 87 11.11 -6.84 -25.25
CA ASN A 87 12.46 -6.32 -25.03
C ASN A 87 12.46 -4.86 -24.55
N HIS A 88 11.57 -4.02 -25.09
CA HIS A 88 11.41 -2.64 -24.61
C HIS A 88 10.93 -2.62 -23.15
N LEU A 89 9.98 -3.48 -22.80
CA LEU A 89 9.51 -3.62 -21.43
C LEU A 89 10.64 -4.08 -20.49
N LYS A 90 11.42 -5.09 -20.88
CA LYS A 90 12.60 -5.54 -20.13
C LYS A 90 13.60 -4.41 -19.91
N ASN A 91 13.86 -3.58 -20.93
CA ASN A 91 14.76 -2.45 -20.79
C ASN A 91 14.24 -1.39 -19.83
N GLY A 92 12.94 -1.09 -19.86
CA GLY A 92 12.31 -0.18 -18.89
C GLY A 92 12.39 -0.71 -17.45
N ILE A 93 12.09 -1.99 -17.25
CA ILE A 93 12.17 -2.64 -15.94
C ILE A 93 13.61 -2.69 -15.43
N ARG A 94 14.59 -2.97 -16.30
CA ARG A 94 16.01 -2.89 -15.96
C ARG A 94 16.38 -1.50 -15.45
N GLY A 95 15.99 -0.44 -16.15
CA GLY A 95 16.20 0.94 -15.72
C GLY A 95 15.54 1.25 -14.37
N LEU A 96 14.33 0.74 -14.13
CA LEU A 96 13.65 0.87 -12.83
C LEU A 96 14.46 0.18 -11.71
N ILE A 97 14.84 -1.09 -11.90
CA ILE A 97 15.65 -1.85 -10.93
C ILE A 97 16.97 -1.13 -10.63
N GLU A 98 17.58 -0.54 -11.67
CA GLU A 98 18.84 0.19 -11.53
C GLU A 98 18.70 1.49 -10.72
N ALA A 99 17.56 2.17 -10.86
CA ALA A 99 17.24 3.41 -10.15
C ALA A 99 16.80 3.20 -8.69
N LEU A 100 16.31 1.99 -8.33
CA LEU A 100 15.92 1.69 -6.96
C LEU A 100 17.12 1.73 -5.99
N PRO A 101 16.93 2.14 -4.71
CA PRO A 101 17.97 1.99 -3.69
C PRO A 101 18.40 0.53 -3.51
N LYS A 102 19.69 0.30 -3.21
CA LYS A 102 20.30 -1.05 -3.18
C LYS A 102 19.73 -2.00 -2.13
N ASN A 103 19.11 -1.46 -1.09
CA ASN A 103 18.53 -2.22 0.02
C ASN A 103 17.04 -2.52 -0.16
N VAL A 104 16.42 -2.09 -1.27
CA VAL A 104 15.01 -2.38 -1.55
C VAL A 104 14.86 -3.83 -1.97
N GLU A 105 14.02 -4.56 -1.25
CA GLU A 105 13.63 -5.91 -1.63
C GLU A 105 12.63 -5.83 -2.79
N VAL A 106 12.92 -6.56 -3.87
CA VAL A 106 12.09 -6.62 -5.08
C VAL A 106 11.66 -8.05 -5.35
N THR A 107 10.39 -8.22 -5.67
CA THR A 107 9.80 -9.43 -6.23
C THR A 107 9.42 -9.17 -7.68
N ILE A 108 9.67 -10.10 -8.60
CA ILE A 108 9.28 -9.96 -10.01
C ILE A 108 8.38 -11.13 -10.40
N VAL A 109 7.20 -10.81 -10.94
CA VAL A 109 6.16 -11.77 -11.31
C VAL A 109 5.70 -11.50 -12.74
N SER A 110 5.72 -12.51 -13.61
CA SER A 110 5.04 -12.44 -14.91
C SER A 110 3.54 -12.67 -14.72
N THR A 111 2.67 -12.02 -15.50
CA THR A 111 1.21 -12.13 -15.30
C THR A 111 0.49 -13.03 -16.30
N ALA A 112 1.13 -13.42 -17.41
CA ALA A 112 0.55 -14.30 -18.42
C ALA A 112 1.24 -15.69 -18.43
N PRO A 113 0.50 -16.77 -18.74
CA PRO A 113 -0.97 -16.87 -18.79
C PRO A 113 -1.58 -16.90 -17.38
N GLN A 114 -0.77 -17.09 -16.36
CA GLN A 114 -1.12 -16.96 -14.95
C GLN A 114 0.09 -16.38 -14.18
N PRO A 115 -0.10 -15.75 -13.01
CA PRO A 115 0.99 -15.19 -12.23
C PRO A 115 2.08 -16.22 -11.90
N ARG A 116 3.35 -15.91 -12.21
CA ARG A 116 4.50 -16.76 -11.89
C ARG A 116 5.68 -15.93 -11.43
N PHE A 117 6.36 -16.37 -10.38
CA PHE A 117 7.61 -15.72 -9.95
C PHE A 117 8.69 -15.92 -11.01
N LEU A 118 9.27 -14.80 -11.45
CA LEU A 118 10.57 -14.77 -12.11
C LEU A 118 11.68 -14.61 -11.07
N VAL A 119 11.39 -13.83 -10.03
CA VAL A 119 12.29 -13.56 -8.91
C VAL A 119 11.46 -13.53 -7.63
N ARG A 120 11.84 -14.34 -6.65
CA ARG A 120 11.31 -14.26 -5.27
C ARG A 120 11.85 -13.00 -4.57
N PRO A 121 11.25 -12.55 -3.46
CA PRO A 121 11.74 -11.36 -2.77
C PRO A 121 13.25 -11.42 -2.50
N THR A 122 13.99 -10.43 -2.98
CA THR A 122 15.44 -10.32 -2.80
C THR A 122 15.88 -8.86 -2.92
N ALA A 123 17.00 -8.47 -2.31
CA ALA A 123 17.69 -7.19 -2.57
C ALA A 123 18.87 -7.36 -3.55
N ASP A 124 19.15 -8.60 -3.99
CA ASP A 124 20.22 -8.89 -4.94
C ASP A 124 19.84 -8.44 -6.36
N ARG A 125 20.44 -7.33 -6.79
CA ARG A 125 20.24 -6.75 -8.11
C ARG A 125 20.65 -7.69 -9.25
N GLU A 126 21.70 -8.48 -9.07
CA GLU A 126 22.14 -9.41 -10.12
C GLU A 126 21.11 -10.53 -10.31
N ALA A 127 20.57 -11.06 -9.20
CA ALA A 127 19.48 -12.02 -9.25
C ALA A 127 18.21 -11.44 -9.91
N MET A 128 17.88 -10.18 -9.62
CA MET A 128 16.75 -9.50 -10.26
C MET A 128 16.91 -9.40 -11.79
N LEU A 129 18.09 -8.94 -12.24
CA LEU A 129 18.37 -8.78 -13.67
C LEU A 129 18.39 -10.12 -14.41
N LYS A 130 18.98 -11.17 -13.80
CA LYS A 130 18.97 -12.53 -14.36
C LYS A 130 17.55 -13.09 -14.46
N GLY A 131 16.72 -12.91 -13.43
CA GLY A 131 15.34 -13.39 -13.49
C GLY A 131 14.49 -12.63 -14.52
N LEU A 132 14.73 -11.33 -14.70
CA LEU A 132 14.10 -10.56 -15.77
C LEU A 132 14.49 -11.07 -17.15
N ASP A 133 15.69 -11.59 -17.33
CA ASP A 133 16.12 -12.13 -18.63
C ASP A 133 15.31 -13.36 -19.08
N VAL A 134 14.73 -14.10 -18.11
CA VAL A 134 13.83 -15.25 -18.36
C VAL A 134 12.46 -14.81 -18.89
N LEU A 135 12.07 -13.54 -18.72
CA LEU A 135 10.82 -13.01 -19.25
C LEU A 135 10.78 -13.16 -20.78
N ALA A 136 9.80 -13.91 -21.25
CA ALA A 136 9.54 -14.16 -22.66
C ALA A 136 8.05 -13.88 -22.97
N PRO A 137 7.71 -13.54 -24.23
CA PRO A 137 6.31 -13.41 -24.64
C PRO A 137 5.54 -14.72 -24.39
N ASP A 138 4.31 -14.59 -23.91
CA ASP A 138 3.37 -15.69 -23.74
C ASP A 138 2.18 -15.52 -24.71
N SER A 139 1.57 -16.64 -25.10
CA SER A 139 0.40 -16.66 -25.99
C SER A 139 -0.94 -16.47 -25.24
N GLY A 140 -0.93 -16.44 -23.92
CA GLY A 140 -2.10 -16.11 -23.09
C GLY A 140 -2.26 -14.61 -22.85
N ALA A 141 -3.44 -14.22 -22.34
CA ALA A 141 -3.67 -12.87 -21.84
C ALA A 141 -3.08 -12.70 -20.43
N GLY A 142 -2.65 -11.48 -20.10
CA GLY A 142 -2.21 -11.15 -18.74
C GLY A 142 -3.38 -11.16 -17.76
N ARG A 143 -3.22 -11.83 -16.61
CA ARG A 143 -4.25 -11.89 -15.56
C ARG A 143 -4.04 -10.77 -14.55
N PHE A 144 -4.44 -9.55 -14.94
CA PHE A 144 -4.22 -8.32 -14.18
C PHE A 144 -4.75 -8.42 -12.74
N VAL A 145 -6.04 -8.71 -12.60
CA VAL A 145 -6.76 -8.72 -11.31
C VAL A 145 -6.23 -9.82 -10.40
N GLU A 146 -5.95 -11.01 -10.95
CA GLU A 146 -5.38 -12.11 -10.19
C GLU A 146 -3.97 -11.79 -9.69
N ALA A 147 -3.09 -11.27 -10.56
CA ALA A 147 -1.72 -10.88 -10.17
C ALA A 147 -1.71 -9.81 -9.08
N LEU A 148 -2.61 -8.82 -9.17
CA LEU A 148 -2.77 -7.79 -8.16
C LEU A 148 -3.28 -8.37 -6.84
N ASN A 149 -4.28 -9.26 -6.89
CA ASN A 149 -4.86 -9.90 -5.70
C ASN A 149 -3.86 -10.83 -5.01
N GLU A 150 -3.05 -11.57 -5.76
CA GLU A 150 -1.96 -12.33 -5.17
C GLU A 150 -0.90 -11.43 -4.52
N ALA A 151 -0.61 -10.28 -5.13
CA ALA A 151 0.34 -9.33 -4.59
C ALA A 151 -0.16 -8.69 -3.28
N THR A 152 -1.45 -8.32 -3.21
CA THR A 152 -2.06 -7.83 -1.96
C THR A 152 -2.07 -8.92 -0.88
N GLN A 153 -2.48 -10.15 -1.21
CA GLN A 153 -2.44 -11.27 -0.27
C GLN A 153 -1.03 -11.58 0.24
N ARG A 154 0.00 -11.45 -0.60
CA ARG A 154 1.40 -11.56 -0.15
C ARG A 154 1.71 -10.50 0.89
N ASN A 155 1.26 -9.27 0.67
CA ASN A 155 1.48 -8.19 1.62
C ASN A 155 0.76 -8.46 2.96
N GLU A 156 -0.49 -8.93 2.92
CA GLU A 156 -1.28 -9.24 4.11
C GLU A 156 -0.70 -10.39 4.94
N ARG A 157 -0.08 -11.36 4.28
CA ARG A 157 0.56 -12.52 4.94
C ARG A 157 1.89 -12.15 5.58
N ASP A 158 2.61 -11.18 5.04
CA ASP A 158 3.83 -10.65 5.65
C ASP A 158 3.48 -9.80 6.88
N LYS A 159 3.92 -10.25 8.05
CA LYS A 159 3.66 -9.59 9.34
C LYS A 159 4.76 -8.62 9.76
N SER A 160 5.78 -8.41 8.92
CA SER A 160 6.80 -7.41 9.17
C SER A 160 6.26 -6.00 8.93
N ASN A 161 6.96 -5.01 9.51
CA ASN A 161 6.68 -3.61 9.28
C ASN A 161 7.45 -3.15 8.04
N TYR A 162 6.74 -2.73 6.99
CA TYR A 162 7.32 -2.27 5.72
C TYR A 162 6.30 -1.43 4.94
N PHE A 163 6.79 -0.67 3.96
CA PHE A 163 5.94 0.00 2.97
C PHE A 163 5.77 -0.88 1.72
N PRO A 164 4.57 -1.43 1.46
CA PRO A 164 4.32 -2.19 0.24
C PRO A 164 4.18 -1.26 -0.97
N VAL A 165 4.89 -1.55 -2.05
CA VAL A 165 4.71 -0.91 -3.35
C VAL A 165 4.46 -1.98 -4.40
N ILE A 166 3.33 -1.87 -5.10
CA ILE A 166 3.04 -2.73 -6.26
C ILE A 166 3.17 -1.86 -7.50
N VAL A 167 4.07 -2.25 -8.41
CA VAL A 167 4.19 -1.63 -9.73
C VAL A 167 3.73 -2.63 -10.76
N MET A 168 2.81 -2.21 -11.61
CA MET A 168 2.25 -3.07 -12.64
C MET A 168 2.53 -2.49 -14.03
N ALA A 169 3.28 -3.24 -14.82
CA ALA A 169 3.45 -2.98 -16.24
C ALA A 169 2.50 -3.88 -17.02
N ALA A 170 1.29 -3.38 -17.28
CA ALA A 170 0.21 -4.12 -17.94
C ALA A 170 0.02 -3.69 -19.40
N THR A 171 -0.57 -4.56 -20.20
CA THR A 171 -1.02 -4.26 -21.56
C THR A 171 -2.53 -4.07 -21.62
N THR A 172 -3.04 -3.60 -22.75
CA THR A 172 -4.48 -3.45 -22.97
C THR A 172 -5.18 -4.76 -23.29
N ALA A 173 -4.44 -5.86 -23.54
CA ALA A 173 -5.03 -7.19 -23.73
C ALA A 173 -5.13 -7.89 -22.37
N GLY A 174 -6.21 -7.61 -21.65
CA GLY A 174 -6.53 -8.26 -20.37
C GLY A 174 -7.37 -9.53 -20.52
N ASP A 175 -7.36 -10.34 -19.47
CA ASP A 175 -8.36 -11.39 -19.26
C ASP A 175 -9.78 -10.81 -19.37
N ARG A 176 -10.62 -11.43 -20.20
CA ARG A 176 -12.02 -11.00 -20.39
C ARG A 176 -12.97 -11.64 -19.38
N ASN A 177 -12.48 -12.59 -18.59
CA ASN A 177 -13.28 -13.37 -17.63
C ASN A 177 -13.04 -12.90 -16.19
N VAL A 178 -12.83 -11.60 -15.98
CA VAL A 178 -12.77 -11.03 -14.62
C VAL A 178 -14.18 -11.02 -14.05
N LEU A 179 -14.39 -11.70 -12.92
CA LEU A 179 -15.67 -11.70 -12.21
C LEU A 179 -15.73 -10.53 -11.22
N ASP A 180 -16.93 -10.03 -10.92
CA ASP A 180 -17.14 -9.01 -9.88
C ASP A 180 -16.57 -9.45 -8.53
N SER A 181 -16.68 -10.75 -8.21
CA SER A 181 -16.10 -11.33 -7.00
C SER A 181 -14.57 -11.22 -6.94
N ASP A 182 -13.88 -11.20 -8.08
CA ASP A 182 -12.42 -11.05 -8.13
C ASP A 182 -12.04 -9.59 -7.81
N VAL A 183 -12.85 -8.64 -8.28
CA VAL A 183 -12.68 -7.21 -7.97
C VAL A 183 -13.03 -6.92 -6.51
N GLU A 184 -14.10 -7.50 -5.99
CA GLU A 184 -14.48 -7.34 -4.57
C GLU A 184 -13.40 -7.85 -3.62
N ARG A 185 -12.69 -8.92 -3.97
CA ARG A 185 -11.59 -9.45 -3.16
C ARG A 185 -10.39 -8.53 -3.09
N LEU A 186 -10.20 -7.63 -4.07
CA LEU A 186 -9.14 -6.61 -4.02
C LEU A 186 -9.48 -5.46 -3.07
N MET A 187 -10.76 -5.19 -2.84
CA MET A 187 -11.25 -4.02 -2.09
C MET A 187 -11.50 -4.31 -0.60
N LYS A 188 -11.28 -5.56 -0.16
CA LYS A 188 -11.42 -6.01 1.22
C LYS A 188 -10.06 -6.08 1.89
#